data_AF-A0A3D3V7Y7-F1
#
_entry.id   AF-A0A3D3V7Y7-F1
#
_cell.length_a   1.000
_cell.length_b   1.000
_cell.length_c   1.000
_cell.angle_alpha   90.00
_cell.angle_beta   90.00
_cell.angle_gamma   90.00
#
_symmetry.space_group_name_H-M   'P 1'
#
loop_
_entity.id
_entity.type
_entity.pdbx_description
1 polymer ?
#
loop_
_entity_poly.entity_id
_entity_poly.type
_entity_poly.pdbx_seq_one_letter_code
_entity_poly.pdbx_strand_id
1 'polypeptide(L)'
;MVEDSTLDDMLKMHNTLGIERGVIVHSVVQGNTYEYLLNALSREPDRLRGIALPAPDITDRELEILTNAGVVGARFAFRASPKINTDIIARTHEFGWHPQFWFRGPEEAEAWRDTMLASPGNFVIDHMGWQPAELGIDSPGFRVVLDCLETGRCWVKLSGPMRFSQQPCPPYSDTAAFAQELIKRNPERVMWGSDWPHPDHYGEMPNDGDLLDLLLDWAPNESLRQKILVENPAELFGF
;
A
#
# COMPACT_ATOMS: atom_id res chain seq x y z
N MET A 1 17.93 -3.01 20.15
CA MET A 1 18.42 -3.35 18.80
C MET A 1 17.20 -3.47 17.94
N VAL A 2 17.18 -2.83 16.76
CA VAL A 2 16.14 -3.13 15.77
C VAL A 2 16.52 -4.49 15.20
N GLU A 3 15.65 -5.48 15.32
CA GLU A 3 15.87 -6.78 14.70
C GLU A 3 15.71 -6.63 13.19
N ASP A 4 16.59 -7.29 12.42
CA ASP A 4 16.50 -7.30 10.97
C ASP A 4 15.23 -8.07 10.55
N SER A 5 14.51 -7.53 9.57
CA SER A 5 13.35 -8.15 8.96
C SER A 5 13.73 -8.61 7.55
N THR A 6 14.15 -9.87 7.42
CA THR A 6 14.74 -10.38 6.17
C THR A 6 13.68 -10.86 5.18
N LEU A 7 14.10 -11.10 3.93
CA LEU A 7 13.24 -11.77 2.94
C LEU A 7 12.79 -13.15 3.42
N ASP A 8 13.68 -13.91 4.06
CA ASP A 8 13.36 -15.26 4.51
C ASP A 8 12.31 -15.25 5.64
N ASP A 9 12.35 -14.23 6.51
CA ASP A 9 11.32 -14.00 7.54
C ASP A 9 9.97 -13.65 6.91
N MET A 10 9.97 -12.76 5.91
CA MET A 10 8.76 -12.41 5.16
C MET A 10 8.17 -13.64 4.46
N LEU A 11 9.00 -14.46 3.80
CA LEU A 11 8.55 -15.67 3.12
C LEU A 11 8.03 -16.73 4.11
N LYS A 12 8.63 -16.82 5.29
CA LYS A 12 8.12 -17.66 6.38
C LYS A 12 6.74 -17.19 6.84
N MET A 13 6.55 -15.87 7.02
CA MET A 13 5.24 -15.30 7.34
C MET A 13 4.23 -15.59 6.23
N HIS A 14 4.59 -15.36 4.95
CA HIS A 14 3.73 -15.68 3.82
C HIS A 14 3.29 -17.15 3.80
N ASN A 15 4.23 -18.08 3.94
CA ASN A 15 3.94 -19.51 3.94
C ASN A 15 3.06 -19.92 5.14
N THR A 16 3.22 -19.26 6.28
CA THR A 16 2.39 -19.51 7.48
C THR A 16 0.95 -19.07 7.28
N LEU A 17 0.73 -17.94 6.59
CA LEU A 17 -0.60 -17.39 6.32
C LEU A 17 -1.23 -17.88 5.01
N GLY A 18 -0.51 -18.66 4.20
CA GLY A 18 -0.96 -19.10 2.89
C GLY A 18 -0.91 -18.02 1.80
N ILE A 19 -0.05 -17.00 1.96
CA ILE A 19 0.16 -15.94 0.96
C ILE A 19 1.08 -16.47 -0.15
N GLU A 20 0.56 -16.55 -1.36
CA GLU A 20 1.32 -17.06 -2.52
C GLU A 20 2.18 -15.98 -3.18
N ARG A 21 1.65 -14.75 -3.27
CA ARG A 21 2.24 -13.61 -3.98
C ARG A 21 2.25 -12.37 -3.10
N GLY A 22 3.23 -11.49 -3.29
CA GLY A 22 3.36 -10.29 -2.46
C GLY A 22 4.00 -9.12 -3.20
N VAL A 23 3.73 -7.91 -2.71
CA VAL A 23 4.33 -6.69 -3.24
C VAL A 23 5.23 -6.08 -2.19
N ILE A 24 6.54 -6.06 -2.45
CA ILE A 24 7.51 -5.41 -1.57
C ILE A 24 7.52 -3.92 -1.87
N VAL A 25 7.25 -3.12 -0.85
CA VAL A 25 7.31 -1.67 -0.93
C VAL A 25 8.64 -1.21 -0.34
N HIS A 26 9.45 -0.52 -1.14
CA HIS A 26 10.70 0.09 -0.71
C HIS A 26 10.46 0.97 0.52
N SER A 27 11.33 0.88 1.52
CA SER A 27 11.16 1.64 2.76
C SER A 27 11.92 2.96 2.71
N VAL A 28 11.34 4.02 3.26
CA VAL A 28 12.02 5.32 3.42
C VAL A 28 13.33 5.20 4.22
N VAL A 29 13.46 4.20 5.10
CA VAL A 29 14.66 3.98 5.91
C VAL A 29 15.83 3.41 5.11
N GLN A 30 15.56 2.80 3.95
CA GLN A 30 16.57 2.27 3.03
C GLN A 30 17.14 3.38 2.13
N GLY A 31 16.63 4.61 2.22
CA GLY A 31 17.11 5.74 1.43
C GLY A 31 16.98 5.47 -0.06
N ASN A 32 18.09 5.63 -0.79
CA ASN A 32 18.14 5.44 -2.25
C ASN A 32 18.77 4.09 -2.67
N THR A 33 18.99 3.15 -1.74
CA THR A 33 19.50 1.82 -2.12
C THR A 33 18.37 0.86 -2.47
N TYR A 34 18.32 0.43 -3.73
CA TYR A 34 17.38 -0.57 -4.20
C TYR A 34 17.88 -2.01 -4.05
N GLU A 35 19.04 -2.23 -3.43
CA GLU A 35 19.70 -3.55 -3.35
C GLU A 35 18.82 -4.61 -2.69
N TYR A 36 18.14 -4.27 -1.60
CA TYR A 36 17.24 -5.19 -0.90
C TYR A 36 16.01 -5.55 -1.75
N LEU A 37 15.43 -4.55 -2.42
CA LEU A 37 14.29 -4.73 -3.31
C LEU A 37 14.69 -5.63 -4.50
N LEU A 38 15.80 -5.30 -5.17
CA LEU A 38 16.32 -6.08 -6.30
C LEU A 38 16.71 -7.50 -5.88
N ASN A 39 17.31 -7.67 -4.70
CA ASN A 39 17.64 -8.99 -4.17
C ASN A 39 16.36 -9.83 -4.01
N ALA A 40 15.32 -9.28 -3.39
CA ALA A 40 14.09 -10.01 -3.18
C ALA A 40 13.38 -10.38 -4.49
N LEU A 41 13.27 -9.43 -5.42
CA LEU A 41 12.63 -9.68 -6.70
C LEU A 41 13.41 -10.68 -7.57
N SER A 42 14.75 -10.67 -7.52
CA SER A 42 15.56 -11.65 -8.25
C SER A 42 15.47 -13.07 -7.68
N ARG A 43 15.21 -13.22 -6.37
CA ARG A 43 15.05 -14.52 -5.73
C ARG A 43 13.67 -15.14 -5.96
N GLU A 44 12.62 -14.32 -6.07
CA GLU A 44 11.24 -14.78 -6.17
C GLU A 44 10.46 -14.04 -7.29
N PRO A 45 10.94 -14.05 -8.55
CA PRO A 45 10.42 -13.19 -9.63
C PRO A 45 8.97 -13.50 -10.05
N ASP A 46 8.54 -14.75 -9.86
CA ASP A 46 7.17 -15.18 -10.18
C ASP A 46 6.17 -14.88 -9.04
N ARG A 47 6.68 -14.62 -7.83
CA ARG A 47 5.85 -14.40 -6.63
C ARG A 47 5.84 -12.95 -6.17
N LEU A 48 6.87 -12.18 -6.49
CA LEU A 48 7.03 -10.83 -5.97
C LEU A 48 6.98 -9.76 -7.06
N ARG A 49 6.39 -8.63 -6.70
CA ARG A 49 6.50 -7.36 -7.43
C ARG A 49 7.01 -6.28 -6.49
N GLY A 50 7.57 -5.22 -7.08
CA GLY A 50 8.18 -4.13 -6.31
C GLY A 50 7.46 -2.81 -6.49
N ILE A 51 7.46 -2.00 -5.44
CA ILE A 51 7.17 -0.57 -5.50
C ILE A 51 8.42 0.17 -5.02
N ALA A 52 9.03 1.00 -5.86
CA ALA A 52 10.22 1.76 -5.52
C ALA A 52 9.85 3.13 -4.93
N LEU A 53 10.74 3.71 -4.11
CA LEU A 53 10.76 5.17 -3.88
C LEU A 53 11.84 5.75 -4.78
N PRO A 54 11.49 6.39 -5.91
CA PRO A 54 12.49 6.90 -6.83
C PRO A 54 13.21 8.11 -6.22
N ALA A 55 14.54 8.12 -6.28
CA ALA A 55 15.31 9.31 -5.98
C ALA A 55 15.00 10.42 -7.00
N PRO A 56 15.05 11.72 -6.63
CA PRO A 56 14.78 12.81 -7.58
C PRO A 56 15.69 12.81 -8.82
N ASP A 57 16.91 12.30 -8.68
CA ASP A 57 17.94 12.21 -9.71
C ASP A 57 18.04 10.81 -10.34
N ILE A 58 17.06 9.93 -10.10
CA ILE A 58 17.02 8.59 -10.70
C ILE A 58 17.11 8.69 -12.23
N THR A 59 17.98 7.87 -12.80
CA THR A 59 18.23 7.81 -14.24
C THR A 59 17.26 6.87 -14.94
N ASP A 60 17.04 7.07 -16.23
CA ASP A 60 16.21 6.16 -17.04
C ASP A 60 16.79 4.75 -17.05
N ARG A 61 18.12 4.62 -16.97
CA ARG A 61 18.78 3.32 -16.87
C ARG A 61 18.45 2.59 -15.56
N GLU A 62 18.38 3.29 -14.44
CA GLU A 62 17.96 2.71 -13.16
C GLU A 62 16.48 2.31 -13.21
N LEU A 63 15.62 3.13 -13.82
CA LEU A 63 14.21 2.80 -14.05
C LEU A 63 14.05 1.53 -14.91
N GLU A 64 14.82 1.39 -15.99
CA GLU A 64 14.85 0.16 -16.79
C GLU A 64 15.27 -1.06 -15.96
N ILE A 65 16.32 -0.94 -15.16
CA ILE A 65 16.81 -2.04 -14.31
C ILE A 65 15.73 -2.46 -13.31
N LEU A 66 15.11 -1.50 -12.63
CA LEU A 66 14.04 -1.75 -11.67
C LEU A 66 12.81 -2.37 -12.35
N THR A 67 12.42 -1.87 -13.52
CA THR A 67 11.29 -2.40 -14.29
C THR A 67 11.54 -3.85 -14.69
N ASN A 68 12.72 -4.14 -15.26
CA ASN A 68 13.09 -5.50 -15.66
C ASN A 68 13.20 -6.46 -14.47
N ALA A 69 13.48 -5.95 -13.27
CA ALA A 69 13.47 -6.74 -12.05
C ALA A 69 12.06 -7.01 -11.50
N GLY A 70 11.01 -6.36 -12.01
CA GLY A 70 9.63 -6.56 -11.54
C GLY A 70 9.09 -5.44 -10.65
N VAL A 71 9.71 -4.26 -10.67
CA VAL A 71 9.11 -3.05 -10.08
C VAL A 71 8.01 -2.54 -11.02
N VAL A 72 6.85 -2.23 -10.44
CA VAL A 72 5.62 -1.86 -11.16
C VAL A 72 4.99 -0.56 -10.66
N GLY A 73 5.63 0.11 -9.71
CA GLY A 73 5.09 1.32 -9.12
C GLY A 73 6.11 2.18 -8.41
N ALA A 74 5.75 3.45 -8.22
CA ALA A 74 6.52 4.46 -7.50
C ALA A 74 5.75 4.95 -6.28
N ARG A 75 6.34 4.88 -5.09
CA ARG A 75 5.72 5.39 -3.86
C ARG A 75 6.12 6.84 -3.58
N PHE A 76 5.13 7.65 -3.22
CA PHE A 76 5.27 9.03 -2.75
C PHE A 76 4.76 9.09 -1.31
N ALA A 77 5.67 9.43 -0.39
CA ALA A 77 5.46 9.31 1.04
C ALA A 77 5.63 10.65 1.74
N PHE A 78 4.69 11.03 2.61
CA PHE A 78 4.78 12.25 3.42
C PHE A 78 6.08 12.31 4.25
N ARG A 79 6.59 11.15 4.68
CA ARG A 79 7.87 11.03 5.38
C ARG A 79 9.09 11.32 4.52
N ALA A 80 9.02 11.07 3.22
CA ALA A 80 10.12 11.36 2.30
C ALA A 80 10.10 12.82 1.85
N SER A 81 8.90 13.37 1.59
CA SER A 81 8.73 14.75 1.15
C SER A 81 7.30 15.23 1.43
N PRO A 82 7.10 16.50 1.85
CA PRO A 82 5.77 17.09 1.97
C PRO A 82 5.13 17.41 0.61
N LYS A 83 5.91 17.36 -0.48
CA LYS A 83 5.45 17.62 -1.85
C LYS A 83 5.59 16.37 -2.71
N ILE A 84 4.56 16.10 -3.51
CA ILE A 84 4.59 15.09 -4.56
C ILE A 84 5.41 15.63 -5.74
N ASN A 85 6.37 14.83 -6.23
CA ASN A 85 7.13 15.15 -7.43
C ASN A 85 6.38 14.63 -8.68
N THR A 86 5.63 15.50 -9.33
CA THR A 86 4.84 15.18 -10.52
C THR A 86 5.68 14.80 -11.74
N ASP A 87 6.91 15.32 -11.84
CA ASP A 87 7.81 14.99 -12.95
C ASP A 87 8.26 13.53 -12.84
N ILE A 88 8.53 13.06 -11.62
CA ILE A 88 8.84 11.64 -11.37
C ILE A 88 7.61 10.76 -11.64
N ILE A 89 6.39 11.19 -11.30
CA ILE A 89 5.17 10.45 -11.67
C ILE A 89 5.07 10.29 -13.19
N ALA A 90 5.25 11.38 -13.95
CA ALA A 90 5.17 11.35 -15.40
C ALA A 90 6.24 10.43 -15.99
N ARG A 91 7.49 10.53 -15.51
CA ARG A 91 8.61 9.70 -15.95
C ARG A 91 8.38 8.21 -15.65
N THR A 92 8.00 7.84 -14.44
CA THR A 92 7.81 6.42 -14.08
C THR A 92 6.61 5.81 -14.80
N HIS A 93 5.58 6.61 -15.11
CA HIS A 93 4.44 6.16 -15.92
C HIS A 93 4.86 5.74 -17.35
N GLU A 94 5.90 6.35 -17.94
CA GLU A 94 6.44 5.90 -19.24
C GLU A 94 7.04 4.48 -19.19
N PHE A 95 7.42 4.00 -18.00
CA PHE A 95 7.87 2.63 -17.74
C PHE A 95 6.72 1.69 -17.33
N GLY A 96 5.47 2.15 -17.41
CA GLY A 96 4.28 1.39 -17.02
C GLY A 96 4.02 1.35 -15.51
N TRP A 97 4.70 2.20 -14.73
CA TRP A 97 4.53 2.21 -13.28
C TRP A 97 3.31 3.06 -12.87
N HIS A 98 2.59 2.60 -11.84
CA HIS A 98 1.56 3.42 -11.19
C HIS A 98 2.14 4.18 -9.98
N PRO A 99 1.67 5.40 -9.67
CA PRO A 99 2.01 6.07 -8.43
C PRO A 99 1.22 5.48 -7.25
N GLN A 100 1.87 5.38 -6.10
CA GLN A 100 1.29 4.97 -4.83
C GLN A 100 1.50 6.08 -3.80
N PHE A 101 0.43 6.54 -3.16
CA PHE A 101 0.44 7.66 -2.24
C PHE A 101 0.28 7.20 -0.80
N TRP A 102 1.18 7.71 0.04
CA TRP A 102 1.18 7.51 1.48
C TRP A 102 1.20 8.87 2.16
N PHE A 103 0.03 9.31 2.62
CA PHE A 103 -0.21 10.55 3.35
C PHE A 103 -0.88 10.25 4.70
N ARG A 104 -0.99 11.24 5.58
CA ARG A 104 -1.57 11.10 6.92
C ARG A 104 -2.56 12.21 7.24
N GLY A 105 -3.76 11.79 7.63
CA GLY A 105 -4.80 12.70 8.16
C GLY A 105 -5.44 13.61 7.11
N PRO A 106 -6.40 14.46 7.53
CA PRO A 106 -7.23 15.22 6.60
C PRO A 106 -6.48 16.30 5.81
N GLU A 107 -5.58 17.02 6.47
CA GLU A 107 -4.87 18.16 5.87
C GLU A 107 -4.00 17.73 4.69
N GLU A 108 -3.23 16.65 4.83
CA GLU A 108 -2.40 16.14 3.74
C GLU A 108 -3.25 15.52 2.62
N ALA A 109 -4.34 14.82 2.98
CA ALA A 109 -5.26 14.26 1.99
C ALA A 109 -5.85 15.36 1.09
N GLU A 110 -6.33 16.46 1.68
CA GLU A 110 -6.85 17.62 0.95
C GLU A 110 -5.75 18.29 0.11
N ALA A 111 -4.56 18.48 0.68
CA ALA A 111 -3.44 19.10 -0.02
C ALA A 111 -2.97 18.30 -1.25
N TRP A 112 -3.06 16.96 -1.19
CA TRP A 112 -2.57 16.08 -2.25
C TRP A 112 -3.66 15.69 -3.26
N ARG A 113 -4.94 15.93 -2.96
CA ARG A 113 -6.12 15.55 -3.76
C ARG A 113 -5.96 15.81 -5.25
N ASP A 114 -5.71 17.06 -5.62
CA ASP A 114 -5.68 17.46 -7.03
C ASP A 114 -4.50 16.81 -7.77
N THR A 115 -3.38 16.57 -7.08
CA THR A 115 -2.22 15.88 -7.67
C THR A 115 -2.49 14.40 -7.87
N MET A 116 -3.14 13.74 -6.90
CA MET A 116 -3.56 12.34 -7.04
C MET A 116 -4.55 12.17 -8.20
N LEU A 117 -5.56 13.04 -8.29
CA LEU A 117 -6.54 12.99 -9.37
C LEU A 117 -5.93 13.28 -10.75
N ALA A 118 -4.93 14.15 -10.83
CA ALA A 118 -4.21 14.46 -12.06
C ALA A 118 -3.19 13.40 -12.48
N SER A 119 -2.90 12.41 -11.63
CA SER A 119 -1.92 11.36 -11.94
C SER A 119 -2.37 10.52 -13.15
N PRO A 120 -1.44 10.16 -14.05
CA PRO A 120 -1.74 9.35 -15.22
C PRO A 120 -2.05 7.91 -14.81
N GLY A 121 -2.94 7.26 -15.57
CA GLY A 121 -3.28 5.85 -15.37
C GLY A 121 -3.97 5.55 -14.03
N ASN A 122 -3.74 4.33 -13.55
CA ASN A 122 -4.16 3.88 -12.22
C ASN A 122 -3.22 4.43 -11.14
N PHE A 123 -3.72 4.61 -9.93
CA PHE A 123 -2.91 5.00 -8.78
C PHE A 123 -3.40 4.31 -7.50
N VAL A 124 -2.55 4.26 -6.47
CA VAL A 124 -2.82 3.53 -5.23
C VAL A 124 -2.81 4.49 -4.04
N ILE A 125 -3.71 4.31 -3.09
CA ILE A 125 -3.68 4.95 -1.76
C ILE A 125 -3.38 3.88 -0.71
N ASP A 126 -2.35 4.10 0.10
CA ASP A 126 -1.94 3.20 1.18
C ASP A 126 -2.86 3.32 2.42
N HIS A 127 -3.01 2.21 3.14
CA HIS A 127 -3.62 2.11 4.47
C HIS A 127 -4.97 2.83 4.65
N MET A 128 -5.90 2.63 3.70
CA MET A 128 -7.23 3.27 3.70
C MET A 128 -7.19 4.81 3.77
N GLY A 129 -6.05 5.41 3.40
CA GLY A 129 -5.80 6.85 3.47
C GLY A 129 -5.41 7.37 4.85
N TRP A 130 -5.13 6.48 5.82
CA TRP A 130 -4.57 6.81 7.15
C TRP A 130 -5.28 7.99 7.84
N GLN A 131 -6.60 7.92 7.91
CA GLN A 131 -7.43 8.90 8.60
C GLN A 131 -7.68 8.45 10.05
N PRO A 132 -7.48 9.30 11.06
CA PRO A 132 -7.74 8.92 12.45
C PRO A 132 -9.16 8.36 12.62
N ALA A 133 -9.29 7.15 13.17
CA ALA A 133 -10.56 6.45 13.27
C ALA A 133 -11.61 7.23 14.07
N GLU A 134 -11.16 8.02 15.06
CA GLU A 134 -12.00 8.90 15.88
C GLU A 134 -12.76 9.99 15.08
N LEU A 135 -12.27 10.37 13.89
CA LEU A 135 -12.96 11.31 13.02
C LEU A 135 -14.07 10.64 12.18
N GLY A 136 -14.07 9.31 12.13
CA GLY A 136 -15.03 8.52 11.37
C GLY A 136 -14.94 8.67 9.85
N ILE A 137 -15.81 7.93 9.16
CA ILE A 137 -15.89 7.90 7.69
C ILE A 137 -16.40 9.22 7.08
N ASP A 138 -16.93 10.13 7.90
CA ASP A 138 -17.33 11.46 7.45
C ASP A 138 -16.19 12.49 7.49
N SER A 139 -15.00 12.09 7.94
CA SER A 139 -13.83 12.96 7.96
C SER A 139 -13.51 13.52 6.56
N PRO A 140 -13.11 14.80 6.44
CA PRO A 140 -12.79 15.40 5.15
C PRO A 140 -11.73 14.62 4.36
N GLY A 141 -10.69 14.12 5.05
CA GLY A 141 -9.65 13.33 4.42
C GLY A 141 -10.14 11.98 3.89
N PHE A 142 -11.06 11.30 4.59
CA PHE A 142 -11.59 10.04 4.07
C PHE A 142 -12.53 10.28 2.88
N ARG A 143 -13.27 11.40 2.86
CA ARG A 143 -14.04 11.80 1.67
C ARG A 143 -13.15 12.00 0.45
N VAL A 144 -11.92 12.52 0.61
CA VAL A 144 -10.94 12.56 -0.49
C VAL A 144 -10.60 11.17 -1.02
N VAL A 145 -10.41 10.18 -0.13
CA VAL A 145 -10.16 8.79 -0.51
C VAL A 145 -11.34 8.22 -1.29
N LEU A 146 -12.57 8.46 -0.83
CA LEU A 146 -13.79 8.03 -1.51
C LEU A 146 -13.95 8.69 -2.89
N ASP A 147 -13.74 10.01 -2.99
CA ASP A 147 -13.74 10.74 -4.26
C ASP A 147 -12.75 10.14 -5.25
N CYS A 148 -11.54 9.81 -4.78
CA CYS A 148 -10.51 9.16 -5.61
C CYS A 148 -10.97 7.77 -6.05
N LEU A 149 -11.51 6.96 -5.14
CA LEU A 149 -12.02 5.61 -5.41
C LEU A 149 -13.15 5.61 -6.45
N GLU A 150 -14.05 6.59 -6.40
CA GLU A 150 -15.18 6.74 -7.33
C GLU A 150 -14.74 7.04 -8.77
N THR A 151 -13.49 7.47 -8.99
CA THR A 151 -12.95 7.63 -10.35
C THR A 151 -12.76 6.30 -11.10
N GLY A 152 -12.73 5.17 -10.38
CA GLY A 152 -12.43 3.84 -10.93
C GLY A 152 -10.95 3.61 -11.29
N ARG A 153 -10.09 4.63 -11.15
CA ARG A 153 -8.63 4.54 -11.36
C ARG A 153 -7.83 4.40 -10.07
N CYS A 154 -8.39 4.88 -8.96
CA CYS A 154 -7.78 4.75 -7.65
C CYS A 154 -7.99 3.35 -7.11
N TRP A 155 -6.93 2.75 -6.59
CA TRP A 155 -6.93 1.51 -5.84
C TRP A 155 -6.58 1.80 -4.38
N VAL A 156 -7.14 1.07 -3.42
CA VAL A 156 -6.91 1.33 -1.99
C VAL A 156 -6.46 0.05 -1.29
N LYS A 157 -5.42 0.17 -0.45
CA LYS A 157 -4.96 -0.95 0.39
C LYS A 157 -5.72 -0.98 1.71
N LEU A 158 -6.45 -2.06 1.95
CA LEU A 158 -7.03 -2.45 3.23
C LEU A 158 -5.92 -3.02 4.13
N SER A 159 -5.19 -2.13 4.78
CA SER A 159 -3.97 -2.46 5.54
C SER A 159 -3.70 -1.42 6.63
N GLY A 160 -2.77 -1.73 7.53
CA GLY A 160 -2.28 -0.80 8.54
C GLY A 160 -3.31 -0.26 9.56
N PRO A 161 -4.33 -1.02 10.01
CA PRO A 161 -5.36 -0.49 10.92
C PRO A 161 -4.79 0.01 12.26
N MET A 162 -3.73 -0.63 12.76
CA MET A 162 -3.02 -0.21 13.97
C MET A 162 -2.47 1.23 13.90
N ARG A 163 -2.32 1.77 12.70
CA ARG A 163 -1.73 3.09 12.48
C ARG A 163 -2.71 4.23 12.76
N PHE A 164 -4.01 3.98 12.74
CA PHE A 164 -5.04 5.01 12.88
C PHE A 164 -6.22 4.62 13.77
N SER A 165 -6.18 3.42 14.34
CA SER A 165 -7.03 2.96 15.44
C SER A 165 -6.71 3.69 16.75
N GLN A 166 -7.72 3.89 17.61
CA GLN A 166 -7.55 4.31 19.00
C GLN A 166 -7.33 3.14 19.95
N GLN A 167 -7.56 1.91 19.50
CA GLN A 167 -7.28 0.69 20.25
C GLN A 167 -5.77 0.36 20.21
N PRO A 168 -5.14 0.07 21.37
CA PRO A 168 -3.70 -0.17 21.46
C PRO A 168 -3.28 -1.55 20.92
N CYS A 169 -4.22 -2.48 20.74
CA CYS A 169 -4.02 -3.84 20.26
C CYS A 169 -5.19 -4.28 19.36
N PRO A 170 -5.03 -5.39 18.58
CA PRO A 170 -6.12 -5.95 17.79
C PRO A 170 -7.39 -6.21 18.64
N PRO A 171 -8.59 -6.14 18.04
CA PRO A 171 -8.87 -6.24 16.60
C PRO A 171 -9.01 -4.90 15.86
N TYR A 172 -8.72 -3.75 16.48
CA TYR A 172 -8.82 -2.43 15.83
C TYR A 172 -10.23 -2.18 15.22
N SER A 173 -11.27 -2.60 15.93
CA SER A 173 -12.64 -2.66 15.38
C SER A 173 -13.23 -1.29 15.04
N ASP A 174 -12.67 -0.21 15.57
CA ASP A 174 -12.96 1.19 15.22
C ASP A 174 -12.54 1.56 13.78
N THR A 175 -11.71 0.74 13.13
CA THR A 175 -11.30 0.92 11.72
C THR A 175 -12.21 0.21 10.72
N ALA A 176 -13.07 -0.71 11.17
CA ALA A 176 -13.86 -1.58 10.28
C ALA A 176 -14.79 -0.82 9.34
N ALA A 177 -15.39 0.29 9.80
CA ALA A 177 -16.28 1.11 9.00
C ALA A 177 -15.58 1.71 7.76
N PHE A 178 -14.28 2.02 7.85
CA PHE A 178 -13.51 2.54 6.72
C PHE A 178 -13.33 1.48 5.64
N ALA A 179 -12.89 0.28 6.04
CA ALA A 179 -12.73 -0.84 5.10
C ALA A 179 -14.06 -1.22 4.45
N GLN A 180 -15.13 -1.34 5.24
CA GLN A 180 -16.46 -1.70 4.75
C GLN A 180 -17.02 -0.67 3.77
N GLU A 181 -16.84 0.63 4.01
CA GLU A 181 -17.31 1.66 3.08
C GLU A 181 -16.50 1.64 1.77
N LEU A 182 -15.18 1.43 1.81
CA LEU A 182 -14.36 1.27 0.60
C LEU A 182 -14.80 0.06 -0.23
N ILE A 183 -14.98 -1.10 0.41
CA ILE A 183 -15.43 -2.34 -0.24
C ILE A 183 -16.82 -2.14 -0.86
N LYS A 184 -17.73 -1.50 -0.13
CA LYS A 184 -19.10 -1.22 -0.60
C LYS A 184 -19.11 -0.28 -1.82
N ARG A 185 -18.24 0.73 -1.84
CA ARG A 185 -18.17 1.73 -2.92
C ARG A 185 -17.57 1.16 -4.19
N ASN A 186 -16.47 0.43 -4.07
CA ASN A 186 -15.81 -0.16 -5.23
C ASN A 186 -15.02 -1.43 -4.85
N PRO A 187 -15.67 -2.61 -4.85
CA PRO A 187 -15.03 -3.87 -4.46
C PRO A 187 -13.96 -4.35 -5.45
N GLU A 188 -13.88 -3.75 -6.64
CA GLU A 188 -12.91 -4.10 -7.70
C GLU A 188 -11.64 -3.24 -7.62
N ARG A 189 -11.58 -2.31 -6.65
CA ARG A 189 -10.47 -1.37 -6.50
C ARG A 189 -9.89 -1.36 -5.08
N VAL A 190 -10.08 -2.45 -4.35
CA VAL A 190 -9.53 -2.65 -3.01
C VAL A 190 -8.69 -3.91 -2.95
N MET A 191 -7.60 -3.88 -2.19
CA MET A 191 -6.72 -5.03 -2.01
C MET A 191 -6.18 -5.07 -0.58
N TRP A 192 -5.82 -6.24 -0.08
CA TRP A 192 -5.26 -6.38 1.26
C TRP A 192 -3.73 -6.34 1.25
N GLY A 193 -3.13 -5.93 2.37
CA GLY A 193 -1.70 -6.10 2.63
C GLY A 193 -1.42 -6.14 4.12
N SER A 194 -0.45 -6.97 4.53
CA SER A 194 -0.08 -7.13 5.94
C SER A 194 0.53 -5.87 6.56
N ASP A 195 1.25 -5.08 5.75
CA ASP A 195 2.10 -3.98 6.21
C ASP A 195 3.24 -4.45 7.15
N TRP A 196 3.58 -5.74 7.10
CA TRP A 196 4.76 -6.31 7.74
C TRP A 196 6.04 -5.62 7.21
N PRO A 197 7.06 -5.34 8.05
CA PRO A 197 7.22 -5.71 9.46
C PRO A 197 6.70 -4.65 10.44
N HIS A 198 5.64 -3.92 10.08
CA HIS A 198 5.00 -2.88 10.88
C HIS A 198 5.97 -1.78 11.36
N PRO A 199 6.71 -1.13 10.43
CA PRO A 199 7.65 -0.08 10.80
C PRO A 199 6.94 1.06 11.53
N ASP A 200 7.66 1.66 12.49
CA ASP A 200 7.19 2.73 13.38
C ASP A 200 6.04 2.34 14.32
N HIS A 201 5.80 1.05 14.52
CA HIS A 201 4.91 0.55 15.56
C HIS A 201 5.72 0.19 16.81
N TYR A 202 5.52 0.95 17.89
CA TYR A 202 6.26 0.78 19.16
C TYR A 202 5.41 0.15 20.28
N GLY A 203 4.15 -0.16 19.99
CA GLY A 203 3.24 -0.83 20.92
C GLY A 203 3.41 -2.35 20.90
N GLU A 204 2.35 -3.06 21.32
CA GLU A 204 2.28 -4.51 21.15
C GLU A 204 2.28 -4.86 19.67
N MET A 205 3.28 -5.62 19.22
CA MET A 205 3.43 -5.97 17.81
C MET A 205 2.23 -6.83 17.38
N PRO A 206 1.48 -6.41 16.34
CA PRO A 206 0.32 -7.18 15.91
C PRO A 206 0.76 -8.53 15.36
N ASN A 207 -0.10 -9.53 15.52
CA ASN A 207 0.03 -10.80 14.82
C ASN A 207 -0.55 -10.65 13.41
N ASP A 208 0.22 -10.94 12.37
CA ASP A 208 -0.24 -10.83 10.97
C ASP A 208 -1.44 -11.72 10.66
N GLY A 209 -1.60 -12.85 11.37
CA GLY A 209 -2.78 -13.71 11.27
C GLY A 209 -4.04 -13.01 11.77
N ASP A 210 -3.96 -12.32 12.91
CA ASP A 210 -5.08 -11.51 13.43
C ASP A 210 -5.41 -10.37 12.46
N LEU A 211 -4.41 -9.76 11.83
CA LEU A 211 -4.61 -8.71 10.81
C LEU A 211 -5.28 -9.26 9.53
N LEU A 212 -4.99 -10.49 9.15
CA LEU A 212 -5.66 -11.16 8.03
C LEU A 212 -7.11 -11.51 8.39
N ASP A 213 -7.35 -11.98 9.62
CA ASP A 213 -8.69 -12.33 10.13
C ASP A 213 -9.65 -11.14 10.15
N LEU A 214 -9.16 -9.89 10.21
CA LEU A 214 -10.00 -8.69 10.07
C LEU A 214 -10.78 -8.66 8.74
N LEU A 215 -10.30 -9.33 7.69
CA LEU A 215 -11.06 -9.45 6.44
C LEU A 215 -12.37 -10.24 6.62
N LEU A 216 -12.49 -11.11 7.62
CA LEU A 216 -13.75 -11.80 7.92
C LEU A 216 -14.82 -10.80 8.38
N ASP A 217 -14.42 -9.73 9.06
CA ASP A 217 -15.30 -8.65 9.51
C ASP A 217 -15.52 -7.60 8.40
N TRP A 218 -14.48 -7.25 7.65
CA TRP A 218 -14.56 -6.23 6.60
C TRP A 218 -15.29 -6.74 5.34
N ALA A 219 -15.07 -8.01 4.98
CA ALA A 219 -15.60 -8.66 3.79
C ALA A 219 -16.12 -10.08 4.14
N PRO A 220 -17.27 -10.20 4.80
CA PRO A 220 -17.80 -11.50 5.27
C PRO A 220 -18.16 -12.46 4.13
N ASN A 221 -18.37 -11.95 2.91
CA ASN A 221 -18.59 -12.77 1.72
C ASN A 221 -17.25 -13.28 1.14
N GLU A 222 -17.15 -14.59 0.93
CA GLU A 222 -16.00 -15.24 0.29
C GLU A 222 -15.68 -14.70 -1.10
N SER A 223 -16.68 -14.39 -1.93
CA SER A 223 -16.43 -13.83 -3.26
C SER A 223 -15.80 -12.44 -3.20
N LEU A 224 -16.08 -11.65 -2.16
CA LEU A 224 -15.41 -10.37 -1.95
C LEU A 224 -13.96 -10.58 -1.50
N ARG A 225 -13.70 -11.55 -0.62
CA ARG A 225 -12.33 -11.90 -0.22
C ARG A 225 -11.52 -12.40 -1.41
N GLN A 226 -12.11 -13.18 -2.31
CA GLN A 226 -11.47 -13.62 -3.55
C GLN A 226 -11.05 -12.42 -4.42
N LYS A 227 -11.92 -11.41 -4.58
CA LYS A 227 -11.55 -10.18 -5.27
C LYS A 227 -10.38 -9.47 -4.59
N ILE A 228 -10.51 -9.21 -3.29
CA ILE A 228 -9.53 -8.44 -2.49
C ILE A 228 -8.16 -9.10 -2.45
N LEU A 229 -8.10 -10.44 -2.35
CA LEU A 229 -6.87 -11.19 -2.14
C LEU A 229 -6.24 -11.71 -3.43
N VAL A 230 -7.03 -11.90 -4.49
CA VAL A 230 -6.57 -12.59 -5.71
C VAL A 230 -6.79 -11.75 -6.96
N GLU A 231 -8.04 -11.49 -7.33
CA GLU A 231 -8.36 -10.91 -8.65
C GLU A 231 -7.85 -9.47 -8.80
N ASN A 232 -8.15 -8.63 -7.81
CA ASN A 232 -7.78 -7.22 -7.81
C ASN A 232 -6.25 -7.00 -7.83
N PRO A 233 -5.46 -7.60 -6.92
CA PRO A 233 -4.01 -7.44 -6.98
C PRO A 233 -3.38 -8.10 -8.22
N ALA A 234 -3.95 -9.19 -8.75
CA ALA A 234 -3.46 -9.78 -10.00
C ALA A 234 -3.65 -8.83 -11.19
N GLU A 235 -4.80 -8.16 -11.29
CA GLU A 235 -5.06 -7.13 -12.31
C GLU A 235 -4.07 -5.96 -12.19
N LEU A 236 -3.95 -5.37 -11.00
CA LEU A 236 -3.15 -4.16 -10.81
C LEU A 236 -1.64 -4.39 -10.97
N PHE A 237 -1.11 -5.49 -10.42
CA PHE A 237 0.33 -5.74 -10.36
C PHE A 237 0.86 -6.65 -11.48
N GLY A 238 -0.02 -7.21 -12.32
CA GLY A 238 0.37 -8.07 -13.44
C GLY A 238 1.03 -9.36 -12.98
N PHE A 239 0.38 -10.06 -12.06
CA PHE A 239 0.78 -11.41 -11.63
C PHE A 239 0.15 -12.51 -12.50
#